data_AF-A0A920FYL1-F1
#
_entry.id   AF-A0A920FYL1-F1
#
_cell.length_a   1.000
_cell.length_b   1.000
_cell.length_c   1.000
_cell.angle_alpha   90.00
_cell.angle_beta   90.00
_cell.angle_gamma   90.00
#
_symmetry.space_group_name_H-M   'P 1'
#
loop_
_entity.id
_entity.type
_entity.pdbx_description
1 polymer ?
#
loop_
_entity_poly.entity_id
_entity_poly.type
_entity_poly.pdbx_seq_one_letter_code
_entity_poly.pdbx_strand_id
1 'polypeptide(L)' 'MIDTFYENKKILFILAETHPKDILIGGKDANIFQRTVSRLEEMQSSDYLDSIISE' A
#
# COMPACT_ATOMS: atom_id res chain seq x y z
N MET A 1 -4.93 -6.98 6.34
CA MET A 1 -3.91 -6.26 7.12
C MET A 1 -3.61 -4.90 6.51
N ILE A 2 -3.11 -4.81 5.27
CA ILE A 2 -2.87 -3.51 4.60
C ILE A 2 -4.16 -2.67 4.52
N ASP A 3 -5.27 -3.27 4.10
CA ASP A 3 -6.58 -2.61 4.09
C ASP A 3 -6.95 -2.03 5.46
N THR A 4 -6.68 -2.76 6.56
CA THR A 4 -6.96 -2.30 7.92
C THR A 4 -6.11 -1.09 8.30
N PHE A 5 -4.82 -1.06 7.94
CA PHE A 5 -3.97 0.11 8.20
C PHE A 5 -4.40 1.32 7.38
N TYR A 6 -4.80 1.08 6.14
CA TYR A 6 -5.36 2.10 5.27
C TYR A 6 -6.63 2.73 5.88
N GLU A 7 -7.61 1.90 6.26
CA GLU A 7 -8.88 2.31 6.85
C GLU A 7 -8.71 3.05 8.19
N ASN A 8 -7.72 2.63 8.99
CA ASN A 8 -7.43 3.25 10.29
C ASN A 8 -6.43 4.40 10.20
N LYS A 9 -6.16 4.91 8.99
CA LYS A 9 -5.26 6.05 8.74
C LYS A 9 -3.92 5.92 9.44
N LYS A 10 -3.27 4.75 9.31
CA LYS A 10 -1.96 4.51 9.93
C LYS A 10 -0.84 4.84 8.94
N ILE A 11 0.12 5.62 9.40
CA ILE A 11 1.40 5.79 8.72
C ILE A 11 2.15 4.46 8.79
N LEU A 12 2.60 3.97 7.64
CA LEU A 12 3.22 2.66 7.50
C LEU A 12 4.61 2.80 6.89
N PHE A 13 5.62 2.22 7.55
CA PHE A 13 6.97 2.10 7.04
C PHE A 13 7.25 0.63 6.69
N ILE A 14 7.61 0.36 5.44
CA ILE A 14 7.95 -0.99 4.94
C ILE A 14 9.28 -0.90 4.20
N LEU A 15 10.12 -1.91 4.40
CA LEU A 15 11.34 -2.14 3.63
C LEU A 15 11.17 -3.42 2.81
N ALA A 16 11.52 -3.36 1.53
CA ALA A 16 11.52 -4.50 0.64
C ALA A 16 12.66 -4.34 -0.38
N GLU A 17 13.12 -5.44 -0.95
CA GLU A 17 14.15 -5.44 -1.99
C GLU A 17 13.65 -4.80 -3.31
N THR A 18 12.34 -4.88 -3.57
CA THR A 18 11.72 -4.38 -4.81
C THR A 18 10.49 -3.53 -4.53
N HIS A 19 10.03 -2.79 -5.55
CA HIS A 19 8.81 -1.99 -5.47
C HIS A 19 7.57 -2.91 -5.33
N PRO A 20 6.49 -2.49 -4.63
CA PRO A 20 5.30 -3.32 -4.42
C PRO A 20 4.74 -4.02 -5.67
N LYS A 21 4.69 -3.30 -6.79
CA LYS A 21 4.22 -3.82 -8.09
C LYS A 21 5.04 -5.00 -8.64
N ASP A 22 6.30 -5.12 -8.20
CA ASP A 22 7.26 -6.12 -8.67
C ASP A 22 7.36 -7.34 -7.72
N ILE A 23 6.62 -7.35 -6.61
CA ILE A 23 6.68 -8.43 -5.60
C ILE A 23 6.01 -9.71 -6.11
N LEU A 24 4.88 -9.61 -6.80
CA LEU A 24 4.13 -10.78 -7.29
C LEU A 24 3.67 -10.58 -8.74
N ILE A 25 4.57 -10.90 -9.66
CA ILE A 25 4.35 -10.77 -11.10
C ILE A 25 3.80 -12.09 -11.64
N GLY A 26 2.47 -12.22 -11.67
CA GLY A 26 1.77 -13.36 -12.25
C GLY A 26 1.46 -14.51 -11.30
N GLY A 27 0.76 -15.52 -11.82
CA GLY A 27 0.20 -16.61 -11.02
C GLY A 27 -1.22 -16.33 -10.54
N LYS A 28 -1.84 -17.34 -9.91
CA LYS A 28 -3.26 -17.34 -9.52
C LYS A 28 -3.65 -16.16 -8.63
N ASP A 29 -2.73 -15.73 -7.77
CA ASP A 29 -2.99 -14.73 -6.74
C ASP A 29 -2.51 -13.32 -7.13
N ALA A 30 -1.86 -13.14 -8.28
CA ALA A 30 -1.34 -11.84 -8.71
C ALA A 30 -2.44 -10.78 -8.82
N ASN A 31 -3.60 -11.13 -9.37
CA ASN A 31 -4.74 -10.22 -9.50
C ASN A 31 -5.32 -9.84 -8.13
N ILE A 32 -5.30 -10.75 -7.17
CA ILE A 32 -5.75 -10.49 -5.79
C ILE A 32 -4.78 -9.53 -5.11
N PHE A 33 -3.47 -9.70 -5.36
CA PHE A 33 -2.41 -8.87 -4.83
C PHE A 33 -2.39 -7.45 -5.41
N GLN A 34 -2.91 -7.23 -6.63
CA GLN A 34 -2.98 -5.88 -7.21
C GLN A 34 -3.72 -4.88 -6.31
N ARG A 35 -4.75 -5.31 -5.59
CA ARG A 35 -5.42 -4.44 -4.60
C ARG A 35 -4.49 -3.99 -3.48
N THR A 36 -3.62 -4.88 -3.00
CA THR A 36 -2.61 -4.56 -1.99
C THR A 36 -1.63 -3.53 -2.55
N VAL A 37 -1.18 -3.71 -3.80
CA VAL A 37 -0.29 -2.76 -4.49
C VAL A 37 -0.95 -1.39 -4.58
N SER A 38 -2.20 -1.30 -5.03
CA SER A 38 -2.91 -0.02 -5.14
C SER A 38 -3.00 0.71 -3.80
N ARG A 39 -3.26 -0.01 -2.69
CA ARG A 39 -3.28 0.60 -1.36
C ARG A 39 -1.91 1.09 -0.92
N LEU A 40 -0.86 0.31 -1.16
CA LEU A 40 0.50 0.73 -0.84
C LEU A 40 0.92 1.96 -1.64
N GLU A 41 0.54 2.08 -2.90
CA GLU A 41 0.82 3.26 -3.73
C GLU A 41 0.03 4.48 -3.26
N GLU A 42 -1.26 4.32 -2.93
CA GLU A 42 -2.11 5.39 -2.39
C GLU A 42 -1.56 5.91 -1.05
N MET A 43 -1.14 5.01 -0.16
CA MET A 43 -0.55 5.36 1.15
C MET A 43 0.77 6.12 1.07
N GLN A 44 1.43 6.14 -0.10
CA GLN A 44 2.65 6.90 -0.36
C GLN A 44 2.39 8.28 -0.99
N SER A 45 1.14 8.56 -1.39
CA SER A 45 0.79 9.85 -2.00
C SER A 45 0.86 10.99 -0.98
N SER A 46 1.23 12.17 -1.45
CA SER A 46 1.18 13.39 -0.63
C SER A 46 -0.21 13.63 -0.08
N ASP A 47 -1.25 13.49 -0.90
CA ASP A 47 -2.65 13.68 -0.47
C ASP A 47 -3.02 12.78 0.71
N TYR A 48 -2.63 11.49 0.66
CA TYR A 48 -2.88 10.57 1.77
C TYR A 48 -2.09 10.97 3.02
N LEU A 49 -0.79 11.24 2.90
CA LEU A 49 0.06 11.59 4.04
C LEU A 49 -0.38 12.91 4.69
N ASP A 50 -0.70 13.93 3.89
CA ASP A 50 -1.20 15.22 4.35
C ASP A 50 -2.55 15.06 5.07
N SER A 51 -3.42 14.16 4.59
CA SER A 51 -4.70 13.85 5.25
C SER A 51 -4.56 13.20 6.62
N ILE A 52 -3.41 12.59 6.93
CA ILE A 52 -3.14 11.94 8.21
C ILE A 52 -2.32 12.85 9.14
N ILE A 53 -1.33 13.56 8.62
CA ILE A 53 -0.42 14.40 9.42
C ILE A 53 -1.13 15.69 9.88
N SER A 54 -2.14 16.14 9.14
CA SER A 54 -2.90 17.36 9.47
C SER A 54 -4.07 17.12 10.43
N GLU A 55 -4.33 15.87 10.85
CA GLU A 55 -5.28 15.49 11.92
C GLU A 55 -4.62 15.49 13.30
#